data_AF-A0A4Q6Y0X0-F1
#
_entry.id   AF-A0A4Q6Y0X0-F1
#
_cell.length_a   1.000
_cell.length_b   1.000
_cell.length_c   1.000
_cell.angle_alpha   90.00
_cell.angle_beta   90.00
_cell.angle_gamma   90.00
#
_symmetry.space_group_name_H-M   'P 1'
#
loop_
_entity.id
_entity.type
_entity.pdbx_description
1 polymer ?
#
loop_
_entity_poly.entity_id
_entity_poly.type
_entity_poly.pdbx_seq_one_letter_code
_entity_poly.pdbx_strand_id
1 'polypeptide(L)'
;MTDVTVYAITPNYFGELIKNDLKLNNLLLDVFAERIINTASRASYQQLYTIEHSLGKLLELQSKQEIAMSKEDMASYLGVTVRSLNRAFKSLSE
;
A
#
# COMPACT_ATOMS: atom_id res chain seq x y z
N MET A 1 -3.40 -10.18 -8.58
CA MET A 1 -4.03 -10.92 -7.47
C MET A 1 -3.45 -12.32 -7.46
N THR A 2 -2.87 -12.73 -6.34
CA THR A 2 -2.39 -14.10 -6.12
C THR A 2 -3.41 -14.88 -5.30
N ASP A 3 -3.43 -16.20 -5.43
CA ASP A 3 -4.26 -17.04 -4.57
C ASP A 3 -3.78 -16.94 -3.12
N VAL A 4 -4.72 -16.63 -2.22
CA VAL A 4 -4.47 -16.50 -0.78
C VAL A 4 -5.53 -17.25 0.01
N THR A 5 -5.13 -17.82 1.14
CA THR A 5 -6.03 -18.38 2.14
C THR A 5 -6.15 -17.41 3.31
N VAL A 6 -7.37 -17.13 3.74
CA VAL A 6 -7.66 -16.23 4.85
C VAL A 6 -8.45 -16.95 5.92
N TYR A 7 -8.24 -16.54 7.17
CA TYR A 7 -9.01 -16.99 8.31
C TYR A 7 -10.00 -15.89 8.71
N ALA A 8 -11.25 -16.28 8.95
CA ALA A 8 -12.30 -15.38 9.39
C ALA A 8 -12.64 -15.65 10.87
N ILE A 9 -12.97 -14.58 11.59
CA ILE A 9 -13.46 -14.63 12.97
C ILE A 9 -14.81 -13.92 13.05
N THR A 10 -15.68 -14.36 13.94
CA THR A 10 -16.98 -13.71 14.13
C THR A 10 -16.79 -12.35 14.80
N PRO A 11 -17.65 -11.34 14.50
CA PRO A 11 -17.56 -10.04 15.15
C PRO A 11 -17.66 -10.12 16.68
N ASN A 12 -18.49 -11.04 17.20
CA ASN A 12 -18.64 -11.24 18.64
C ASN A 12 -17.35 -11.76 19.28
N TYR A 13 -16.73 -12.79 18.69
CA TYR A 13 -15.48 -13.34 19.19
C TYR A 13 -14.33 -12.32 19.08
N PHE A 14 -14.26 -11.57 17.98
CA PHE A 14 -13.31 -10.46 17.86
C PHE A 14 -13.52 -9.43 18.96
N GLY A 15 -14.78 -9.05 19.24
CA GLY A 15 -15.11 -8.12 20.31
C GLY A 15 -14.71 -8.60 21.71
N GLU A 16 -14.80 -9.90 21.97
CA GLU A 16 -14.30 -10.50 23.21
C GLU A 16 -12.77 -10.44 23.29
N LEU A 17 -12.07 -10.75 22.19
CA LEU A 17 -10.61 -10.67 22.14
C LEU A 17 -10.10 -9.25 22.36
N ILE A 18 -10.75 -8.23 21.76
CA ILE A 18 -10.39 -6.82 21.99
C ILE A 18 -10.47 -6.43 23.48
N LYS A 19 -11.41 -6.99 24.22
CA LYS A 19 -11.57 -6.67 25.65
C LYS A 19 -10.59 -7.42 26.54
N ASN A 20 -10.23 -8.64 26.16
CA ASN A 20 -9.59 -9.59 27.06
C ASN A 20 -8.16 -9.97 26.67
N ASP A 21 -7.74 -9.75 25.43
CA ASP A 21 -6.41 -10.11 24.93
C ASP A 21 -5.52 -8.87 24.71
N LEU A 22 -4.65 -8.61 25.69
CA LEU A 22 -3.69 -7.51 25.63
C LEU A 22 -2.67 -7.66 24.48
N LYS A 23 -2.27 -8.90 24.14
CA LYS A 23 -1.31 -9.12 23.07
C LYS A 23 -1.91 -8.77 21.73
N LEU A 24 -3.16 -9.17 21.49
CA LEU A 24 -3.89 -8.78 20.29
C LEU A 24 -4.01 -7.25 20.20
N ASN A 25 -4.36 -6.59 21.30
CA ASN A 25 -4.49 -5.13 21.31
C ASN A 25 -3.19 -4.41 20.95
N ASN A 26 -2.06 -4.83 21.53
CA ASN A 26 -0.76 -4.24 21.19
C ASN A 26 -0.40 -4.49 19.72
N LEU A 27 -0.64 -5.70 19.21
CA LEU A 27 -0.40 -6.01 17.79
C LEU A 27 -1.25 -5.12 16.87
N LEU A 28 -2.53 -4.90 17.21
CA LEU A 28 -3.39 -4.02 16.44
C LEU A 28 -2.92 -2.57 16.48
N LEU A 29 -2.45 -2.08 17.63
CA LEU A 29 -1.90 -0.73 17.75
C LEU A 29 -0.67 -0.54 16.86
N ASP A 30 0.26 -1.50 16.84
CA ASP A 30 1.44 -1.45 15.98
C ASP A 30 1.04 -1.40 14.49
N VAL A 31 0.12 -2.28 14.07
CA VAL A 31 -0.39 -2.32 12.70
C VAL A 31 -1.11 -1.02 12.33
N PHE A 32 -1.92 -0.44 13.23
CA PHE A 32 -2.59 0.83 12.94
C PHE A 32 -1.62 1.99 12.86
N ALA A 33 -0.63 2.06 13.74
CA ALA A 33 0.42 3.08 13.70
C ALA A 33 1.19 3.03 12.36
N GLU A 34 1.59 1.83 11.93
CA GLU A 34 2.25 1.63 10.64
C GLU A 34 1.35 2.06 9.46
N ARG A 35 0.07 1.69 9.48
CA ARG A 35 -0.88 2.11 8.43
C ARG A 35 -1.07 3.63 8.38
N ILE A 36 -1.11 4.30 9.53
CA ILE A 36 -1.19 5.76 9.61
C ILE A 36 0.07 6.39 9.00
N ILE A 37 1.26 5.94 9.40
CA ILE A 37 2.54 6.42 8.86
C ILE A 37 2.56 6.24 7.34
N ASN A 38 2.27 5.03 6.85
CA ASN A 38 2.28 4.73 5.41
C ASN A 38 1.28 5.60 4.62
N THR A 39 0.10 5.83 5.17
CA THR A 39 -0.93 6.66 4.54
C THR A 39 -0.52 8.14 4.52
N ALA A 40 -0.03 8.66 5.65
CA ALA A 40 0.42 10.05 5.77
C ALA A 40 1.64 10.33 4.89
N SER A 41 2.63 9.44 4.90
CA SER A 41 3.79 9.51 4.02
C SER A 41 3.38 9.49 2.56
N ARG A 42 2.45 8.61 2.16
CA ARG A 42 1.95 8.57 0.78
C ARG A 42 1.27 9.87 0.38
N ALA A 43 0.37 10.40 1.22
CA ALA A 43 -0.34 11.64 0.93
C ALA A 43 0.62 12.85 0.81
N SER A 44 1.56 12.96 1.75
CA SER A 44 2.60 13.99 1.71
C SER A 44 3.46 13.85 0.46
N TYR A 45 3.85 12.63 0.10
CA TYR A 45 4.66 12.38 -1.09
C TYR A 45 3.91 12.73 -2.38
N GLN A 46 2.65 12.36 -2.49
CA GLN A 46 1.79 12.72 -3.63
C GLN A 46 1.57 14.23 -3.75
N GLN A 47 1.61 14.97 -2.63
CA GLN A 47 1.48 16.44 -2.65
C GLN A 47 2.78 17.14 -3.05
N LEU A 48 3.94 16.57 -2.69
CA LEU A 48 5.26 17.18 -2.89
C LEU A 48 5.95 16.76 -4.20
N TYR A 49 5.68 15.56 -4.68
CA TYR A 49 6.40 14.96 -5.79
C TYR A 49 5.50 14.66 -6.98
N THR A 50 6.07 14.81 -8.17
CA THR A 50 5.38 14.48 -9.40
C THR A 50 5.15 12.96 -9.52
N ILE A 51 4.27 12.59 -10.45
CA ILE A 51 3.94 11.18 -10.72
C ILE A 51 5.19 10.42 -11.16
N GLU A 52 6.09 11.06 -11.91
CA GLU A 52 7.36 10.53 -12.39
C GLU A 52 8.28 10.09 -11.25
N HIS A 53 8.45 10.94 -10.24
CA HIS A 53 9.29 10.63 -9.09
C HIS A 53 8.71 9.49 -8.25
N SER A 54 7.39 9.49 -8.07
CA SER A 54 6.68 8.40 -7.37
C SER A 54 6.75 7.08 -8.13
N LEU A 55 6.70 7.13 -9.46
CA LEU A 55 6.89 5.97 -10.33
C LEU A 55 8.31 5.41 -10.22
N GLY A 56 9.34 6.26 -10.21
CA GLY A 56 10.74 5.83 -10.03
C GLY A 56 10.94 5.04 -8.74
N LYS A 57 10.43 5.52 -7.61
CA LYS A 57 10.48 4.78 -6.34
C LYS A 57 9.71 3.46 -6.36
N LEU A 58 8.56 3.42 -7.03
CA LEU A 58 7.77 2.20 -7.15
C LEU A 58 8.53 1.13 -7.93
N LEU A 59 9.20 1.50 -9.03
CA LEU A 59 10.02 0.58 -9.82
C LEU A 59 11.24 0.07 -9.03
N GLU A 60 11.86 0.93 -8.22
CA GLU A 60 12.95 0.51 -7.33
C GLU A 60 12.48 -0.51 -6.28
N LEU A 61 11.32 -0.27 -5.64
CA LEU A 61 10.69 -1.21 -4.72
C LEU A 61 10.34 -2.53 -5.40
N GLN A 62 9.77 -2.45 -6.60
CA GLN A 62 9.40 -3.60 -7.40
C GLN A 62 10.62 -4.50 -7.68
N SER A 63 11.74 -3.88 -8.09
CA SER A 63 13.00 -4.58 -8.33
C SER A 63 13.60 -5.19 -7.05
N LYS A 64 13.51 -4.50 -5.91
CA LYS A 64 14.06 -4.99 -4.63
C LYS A 64 13.27 -6.17 -4.06
N GLN A 65 11.97 -6.23 -4.30
CA GLN A 65 11.08 -7.24 -3.73
C GLN A 65 10.71 -8.35 -4.73
N GLU A 66 11.23 -8.29 -5.96
CA GLU A 66 10.92 -9.23 -7.04
C GLU A 66 9.42 -9.38 -7.31
N ILE A 67 8.66 -8.30 -7.13
CA ILE A 67 7.21 -8.29 -7.30
C ILE A 67 6.86 -7.94 -8.75
N ALA A 68 5.91 -8.65 -9.36
CA ALA A 68 5.31 -8.23 -10.62
C ALA A 68 4.00 -7.47 -10.33
N MET A 69 3.89 -6.24 -10.82
CA MET A 69 2.65 -5.45 -10.75
C MET A 69 2.11 -5.18 -12.15
N SER A 70 0.79 -5.28 -12.32
CA SER A 70 0.13 -4.81 -13.54
C SER A 70 0.14 -3.28 -13.60
N LYS A 71 -0.07 -2.70 -14.80
CA LYS A 71 -0.18 -1.23 -14.93
C LYS A 71 -1.38 -0.69 -14.17
N GLU A 72 -2.45 -1.48 -14.09
CA GLU A 72 -3.66 -1.19 -13.35
C GLU A 72 -3.35 -1.12 -11.85
N ASP A 73 -2.66 -2.11 -11.30
CA ASP A 73 -2.26 -2.13 -9.89
C ASP A 73 -1.30 -0.98 -9.54
N MET A 74 -0.35 -0.67 -10.43
CA MET A 74 0.55 0.48 -10.26
C MET A 74 -0.22 1.80 -10.23
N ALA A 75 -1.16 2.00 -11.16
CA ALA A 75 -1.97 3.21 -11.24
C ALA A 75 -2.83 3.38 -9.98
N SER A 76 -3.49 2.31 -9.54
CA SER A 76 -4.26 2.28 -8.29
C SER A 76 -3.39 2.54 -7.07
N TYR A 77 -2.19 1.96 -7.01
CA TYR A 77 -1.24 2.17 -5.91
C TYR A 77 -0.79 3.64 -5.84
N LEU A 78 -0.45 4.24 -6.98
CA LEU A 78 -0.02 5.63 -7.09
C LEU A 78 -1.17 6.65 -6.97
N GLY A 79 -2.43 6.19 -7.00
CA GLY A 79 -3.60 7.07 -6.92
C GLY A 79 -3.84 7.87 -8.21
N VAL A 80 -3.45 7.33 -9.36
CA VAL A 80 -3.54 8.01 -10.67
C VAL A 80 -4.27 7.13 -11.69
N THR A 81 -4.64 7.71 -12.84
CA THR A 81 -5.17 6.91 -13.96
C THR A 81 -4.06 6.18 -14.70
N VAL A 82 -4.39 5.04 -15.33
CA VAL A 82 -3.45 4.31 -16.21
C VAL A 82 -2.91 5.21 -17.33
N ARG A 83 -3.70 6.18 -17.82
CA ARG A 83 -3.26 7.17 -18.80
C ARG A 83 -2.18 8.10 -18.25
N SER A 84 -2.37 8.63 -17.03
CA SER A 84 -1.34 9.44 -16.36
C SER A 84 -0.08 8.64 -16.05
N LEU A 85 -0.23 7.37 -15.64
CA LEU A 85 0.89 6.45 -15.46
C LEU A 85 1.68 6.26 -16.77
N ASN A 86 1.02 6.00 -17.89
CA ASN A 86 1.69 5.82 -19.19
C ASN A 86 2.44 7.08 -19.63
N ARG A 87 1.92 8.28 -19.32
CA ARG A 87 2.62 9.55 -19.58
C ARG A 87 3.89 9.67 -18.73
N ALA A 88 3.82 9.30 -17.45
CA ALA A 88 4.97 9.30 -16.56
C ALA A 88 6.04 8.27 -16.95
N PHE A 89 5.64 7.11 -17.48
CA PHE A 89 6.59 6.16 -18.08
C PHE A 89 7.31 6.75 -19.28
N LYS A 90 6.60 7.48 -20.14
CA LYS A 90 7.19 8.10 -21.33
C LYS A 90 8.23 9.17 -20.95
N SER A 91 7.94 9.99 -19.94
CA SER A 91 8.89 11.01 -19.47
C SER A 91 10.09 10.45 -18.72
N LEU A 92 10.03 9.22 -18.19
CA LEU A 92 11.19 8.52 -17.60
C LEU A 92 12.13 7.89 -18.66
N SER A 93 11.62 7.66 -19.87
CA SER A 93 12.38 7.07 -20.98
C SER A 93 13.04 8.10 -21.91
N GLU A 94 12.80 9.38 -21.65
CA GLU A 94 13.50 10.53 -22.26
C GLU A 94 14.68 10.95 -21.37
#